data_AF-A0A832D1C3-F1
#
_entry.id   AF-A0A832D1C3-F1
#
_cell.length_a   1.000
_cell.length_b   1.000
_cell.length_c   1.000
_cell.angle_alpha   90.00
_cell.angle_beta   90.00
_cell.angle_gamma   90.00
#
_symmetry.space_group_name_H-M   'P 1'
#
loop_
_entity.id
_entity.type
_entity.pdbx_description
1 polymer ?
#
loop_
_entity_poly.entity_id
_entity_poly.type
_entity_poly.pdbx_seq_one_letter_code
_entity_poly.pdbx_strand_id
1 'polypeptide(L)'
;MGKCLKYVILKGYVREDKVLVRFLRFIEDASGKVIEVDEFNRRVICVIPVSKFNDIVGTIIDYTRGYSFNVKASCSVDSISSIEHNIKSIGFFLRVGLNMYYVLVCGRVVEVVFKRNNINIKVGAPRNTLPKPPIPPSLFIFDDHSIAYAIKDLDEIIKVLGLA
;
A
#
# COMPACT_ATOMS: atom_id res chain seq x y z
N MET A 1 18.30 0.20 12.85
CA MET A 1 17.04 -0.55 12.58
C MET A 1 15.94 0.46 12.29
N GLY A 2 15.42 0.42 11.07
CA GLY A 2 14.52 1.41 10.52
C GLY A 2 13.11 1.32 11.07
N LYS A 3 12.45 2.46 11.34
CA LYS A 3 11.01 2.47 11.58
C LYS A 3 10.27 2.33 10.25
N CYS A 4 9.46 1.29 10.11
CA CYS A 4 8.53 1.11 9.00
C CYS A 4 7.11 1.57 9.37
N LEU A 5 6.59 2.53 8.62
CA LEU A 5 5.18 2.92 8.68
C LEU A 5 4.39 2.08 7.67
N LYS A 6 3.47 1.26 8.18
CA LYS A 6 2.60 0.38 7.38
C LYS A 6 1.21 1.00 7.26
N TYR A 7 0.71 1.18 6.04
CA TYR A 7 -0.55 1.88 5.81
C TYR A 7 -1.28 1.40 4.56
N VAL A 8 -2.59 1.60 4.56
CA VAL A 8 -3.48 1.42 3.43
C VAL A 8 -3.80 2.79 2.85
N ILE A 9 -3.71 2.92 1.53
CA ILE A 9 -4.31 4.05 0.81
C ILE A 9 -5.71 3.63 0.37
N LEU A 10 -6.73 4.33 0.86
CA LEU A 10 -8.09 4.25 0.35
C LEU A 10 -8.27 5.33 -0.71
N LYS A 11 -8.78 4.94 -1.87
CA LYS A 11 -9.42 5.85 -2.83
C LYS A 11 -10.87 5.43 -2.96
N GLY A 12 -11.79 6.28 -2.50
CA GLY A 12 -13.21 5.98 -2.44
C GLY A 12 -14.12 7.12 -2.88
N TYR A 13 -15.37 6.80 -3.14
CA TYR A 13 -16.45 7.74 -3.43
C TYR A 13 -17.50 7.61 -2.33
N VAL A 14 -17.70 8.64 -1.53
CA VAL A 14 -18.68 8.62 -0.44
C VAL A 14 -20.09 8.68 -1.03
N ARG A 15 -20.97 7.78 -0.57
CA ARG A 15 -22.36 7.73 -1.04
C ARG A 15 -23.08 9.06 -0.81
N GLU A 16 -24.08 9.34 -1.62
CA GLU A 16 -24.85 10.60 -1.58
C GLU A 16 -25.76 10.67 -0.33
N ASP A 17 -26.24 9.54 0.16
CA ASP A 17 -27.05 9.41 1.37
C ASP A 17 -26.25 9.48 2.68
N LYS A 18 -24.92 9.61 2.59
CA LYS A 18 -24.02 9.71 3.75
C LYS A 18 -23.49 11.14 3.89
N VAL A 19 -23.10 11.54 5.09
CA VAL A 19 -22.51 12.87 5.33
C VAL A 19 -21.00 12.80 5.13
N LEU A 20 -20.47 13.51 4.12
CA LEU A 20 -19.04 13.52 3.78
C LEU A 20 -18.16 13.90 4.97
N VAL A 21 -18.50 14.99 5.67
CA VAL A 21 -17.75 15.46 6.84
C VAL A 21 -17.70 14.41 7.96
N ARG A 22 -18.77 13.62 8.15
CA ARG A 22 -18.78 12.53 9.14
C ARG A 22 -17.84 11.40 8.72
N PHE A 23 -17.79 11.07 7.43
CA PHE A 23 -16.84 10.09 6.91
C PHE A 23 -15.39 10.54 7.14
N LEU A 24 -15.08 11.81 6.85
CA LEU A 24 -13.72 12.35 7.04
C LEU A 24 -13.30 12.31 8.51
N ARG A 25 -14.17 12.76 9.43
CA ARG A 25 -13.91 12.69 10.88
C ARG A 25 -13.69 11.25 11.35
N PHE A 26 -14.49 10.31 10.86
CA PHE A 26 -14.32 8.90 11.19
C PHE A 26 -12.93 8.36 10.77
N ILE A 27 -12.42 8.77 9.61
CA ILE A 27 -11.06 8.42 9.18
C ILE A 27 -10.00 9.04 10.11
N GLU A 28 -10.18 10.30 10.50
CA GLU A 28 -9.26 11.00 11.43
C GLU A 28 -9.26 10.35 12.82
N ASP A 29 -10.43 9.98 13.35
CA ASP A 29 -10.59 9.28 14.63
C ASP A 29 -9.83 7.93 14.63
N ALA A 30 -9.74 7.29 13.46
CA ALA A 30 -8.95 6.07 13.25
C ALA A 30 -7.44 6.35 13.03
N SER A 31 -6.96 7.55 13.39
CA SER A 31 -5.59 8.02 13.13
C SER A 31 -5.22 8.03 11.64
N GLY A 32 -6.22 8.05 10.76
CA GLY A 32 -6.04 8.22 9.34
C GLY A 32 -5.74 9.67 8.97
N LYS A 33 -5.17 9.85 7.78
CA LYS A 33 -4.89 11.17 7.21
C LYS A 33 -5.61 11.31 5.88
N VAL A 34 -6.43 12.35 5.76
CA VAL A 34 -7.04 12.75 4.49
C VAL A 34 -5.98 13.44 3.63
N ILE A 35 -5.80 12.96 2.40
CA ILE A 35 -4.81 13.49 1.44
C ILE A 35 -5.48 14.43 0.43
N GLU A 36 -6.65 14.03 -0.07
CA GLU A 36 -7.38 14.76 -1.11
C GLU A 36 -8.88 14.56 -0.88
N VAL A 37 -9.64 15.64 -1.02
CA VAL A 37 -11.10 15.63 -1.02
C VAL A 37 -11.58 16.41 -2.23
N ASP A 38 -12.43 15.79 -3.02
CA ASP A 38 -13.23 16.43 -4.06
C ASP A 38 -14.68 16.36 -3.62
N GLU A 39 -15.20 17.48 -3.13
CA GLU A 39 -16.54 17.57 -2.56
C GLU A 39 -17.64 17.39 -3.62
N PHE A 40 -17.39 17.84 -4.85
CA PHE A 40 -18.35 17.77 -5.94
C PHE A 40 -18.57 16.32 -6.39
N ASN A 41 -17.48 15.58 -6.62
CA ASN A 41 -17.55 14.17 -6.98
C ASN A 41 -17.66 13.24 -5.76
N ARG A 42 -17.61 13.82 -4.55
CA ARG A 42 -17.57 13.12 -3.25
C ARG A 42 -16.45 12.08 -3.19
N ARG A 43 -15.33 12.37 -3.84
CA ARG A 43 -14.16 11.49 -3.92
C ARG A 43 -13.17 11.85 -2.83
N VAL A 44 -12.63 10.82 -2.19
CA VAL A 44 -11.69 10.96 -1.08
C VAL A 44 -10.49 10.06 -1.30
N ILE A 45 -9.31 10.56 -0.97
CA ILE A 45 -8.08 9.77 -0.86
C ILE A 45 -7.57 9.90 0.57
N CYS A 46 -7.44 8.77 1.25
CA CYS A 46 -7.03 8.71 2.64
C CYS A 46 -5.89 7.71 2.84
N VAL A 47 -5.05 7.97 3.82
CA VAL A 47 -4.03 7.05 4.34
C VAL A 47 -4.48 6.56 5.70
N ILE A 48 -4.51 5.25 5.91
CA ILE A 48 -5.01 4.62 7.13
C ILE A 48 -3.90 3.68 7.66
N PRO A 49 -3.48 3.79 8.94
CA PRO A 49 -2.55 2.82 9.52
C PRO A 49 -3.09 1.39 9.41
N VAL A 50 -2.25 0.43 9.02
CA VAL A 50 -2.66 -0.99 8.93
C VAL A 50 -3.22 -1.51 10.25
N SER A 51 -2.69 -1.05 11.38
CA SER A 51 -3.15 -1.42 12.73
C SER A 51 -4.57 -0.98 13.05
N LYS A 52 -5.14 -0.04 12.29
CA LYS A 52 -6.52 0.48 12.47
C LYS A 52 -7.46 0.07 11.35
N PHE A 53 -6.93 -0.44 10.24
CA PHE A 53 -7.71 -0.72 9.04
C PHE A 53 -8.80 -1.77 9.28
N ASN A 54 -8.48 -2.87 9.97
CA ASN A 54 -9.43 -3.95 10.23
C ASN A 54 -10.64 -3.49 11.07
N ASP A 55 -10.43 -2.51 11.96
CA ASP A 55 -11.49 -1.99 12.83
C ASP A 55 -12.49 -1.12 12.06
N ILE A 56 -12.08 -0.56 10.91
CA ILE A 56 -12.85 0.48 10.21
C ILE A 56 -13.31 0.09 8.81
N VAL A 57 -12.84 -1.03 8.27
CA VAL A 57 -13.13 -1.45 6.88
C VAL A 57 -14.64 -1.60 6.64
N GLY A 58 -15.39 -2.17 7.59
CA GLY A 58 -16.85 -2.30 7.48
C GLY A 58 -17.53 -0.94 7.32
N THR A 59 -17.17 0.04 8.14
CA THR A 59 -17.69 1.40 8.03
C THR A 59 -17.28 2.06 6.71
N ILE A 60 -16.06 1.82 6.22
CA ILE A 60 -15.63 2.34 4.91
C ILE A 60 -16.54 1.82 3.80
N ILE A 61 -16.83 0.52 3.80
CA ILE A 61 -17.72 -0.12 2.82
C ILE A 61 -19.13 0.48 2.92
N ASP A 62 -19.66 0.62 4.13
CA ASP A 62 -21.00 1.19 4.36
C ASP A 62 -21.14 2.64 3.87
N TYR A 63 -20.07 3.42 3.96
CA TYR A 63 -20.06 4.84 3.60
C TYR A 63 -19.76 5.11 2.12
N THR A 64 -19.18 4.15 1.40
CA THR A 64 -18.69 4.38 0.04
C THR A 64 -19.51 3.63 -1.00
N ARG A 65 -19.73 4.27 -2.16
CA ARG A 65 -20.43 3.65 -3.32
C ARG A 65 -19.47 2.92 -4.26
N GLY A 66 -18.18 3.14 -4.08
CA GLY A 66 -17.10 2.53 -4.84
C GLY A 66 -15.77 2.90 -4.21
N TYR A 67 -14.86 1.93 -4.13
CA TYR A 67 -13.59 2.11 -3.44
C TYR A 67 -12.51 1.19 -4.02
N SER A 68 -11.28 1.51 -3.66
CA SER A 68 -10.09 0.74 -4.00
C SER A 68 -9.04 0.97 -2.93
N PHE A 69 -8.27 -0.07 -2.64
CA PHE A 69 -7.22 -0.02 -1.64
C PHE A 69 -5.84 -0.29 -2.24
N ASN A 70 -4.80 0.34 -1.70
CA ASN A 70 -3.41 -0.03 -1.92
C ASN A 70 -2.72 -0.27 -0.58
N VAL A 71 -2.04 -1.40 -0.42
CA VAL A 71 -1.23 -1.68 0.77
C VAL A 71 0.20 -1.19 0.53
N LYS A 72 0.71 -0.38 1.46
CA LYS A 72 2.04 0.22 1.35
C LYS A 72 2.78 0.21 2.68
N ALA A 73 4.11 0.31 2.58
CA ALA A 73 4.96 0.64 3.71
C ALA A 73 5.99 1.70 3.30
N SER A 74 6.41 2.52 4.26
CA SER A 74 7.55 3.42 4.12
C SER A 74 8.52 3.16 5.26
N CYS A 75 9.73 2.70 4.91
CA CYS A 75 10.75 2.30 5.86
C CYS A 75 11.96 3.24 5.76
N SER A 76 12.36 3.83 6.89
CA SER A 76 13.64 4.54 6.99
C SER A 76 14.77 3.52 6.94
N VAL A 77 15.82 3.78 6.18
CA VAL A 77 16.96 2.85 6.09
C VAL A 77 18.28 3.58 6.28
N ASP A 78 19.19 2.92 6.99
CA ASP A 78 20.54 3.44 7.23
C ASP A 78 21.42 3.31 5.97
N SER A 79 21.15 2.29 5.14
CA SER A 79 21.89 1.99 3.92
C SER A 79 20.96 1.47 2.81
N ILE A 80 20.79 2.27 1.76
CA ILE A 80 20.05 1.87 0.55
C ILE A 80 20.75 0.73 -0.18
N SER A 81 22.09 0.78 -0.27
CA SER A 81 22.88 -0.19 -1.02
C SER A 81 22.74 -1.60 -0.44
N SER A 82 22.62 -1.73 0.88
CA SER A 82 22.38 -3.01 1.55
C SER A 82 21.04 -3.62 1.14
N ILE A 83 19.98 -2.81 1.07
CA ILE A 83 18.66 -3.29 0.64
C ILE A 83 18.63 -3.61 -0.85
N GLU A 84 19.31 -2.81 -1.68
CA GLU A 84 19.43 -3.10 -3.11
C GLU A 84 20.17 -4.42 -3.35
N HIS A 85 21.19 -4.73 -2.53
CA HIS A 85 21.88 -6.02 -2.59
C HIS A 85 20.94 -7.18 -2.21
N ASN A 86 20.15 -7.03 -1.14
CA ASN A 86 19.15 -8.03 -0.75
C ASN A 86 18.11 -8.27 -1.85
N ILE A 87 17.65 -7.21 -2.53
CA ILE A 87 16.72 -7.37 -3.66
C ILE A 87 17.35 -8.19 -4.79
N LYS A 88 18.63 -7.93 -5.09
CA LYS A 88 19.36 -8.66 -6.14
C LYS A 88 19.58 -10.12 -5.77
N SER A 89 19.77 -10.44 -4.49
CA SER A 89 19.99 -11.82 -4.03
C SER A 89 18.72 -12.68 -4.03
N ILE A 90 17.52 -12.07 -4.01
CA ILE A 90 16.23 -12.80 -4.15
C ILE A 90 16.11 -13.49 -5.53
N GLY A 91 16.85 -13.02 -6.55
CA GLY A 91 16.93 -13.63 -7.88
C GLY A 91 15.73 -13.33 -8.80
N PHE A 92 14.53 -13.11 -8.25
CA PHE A 92 13.33 -12.74 -9.01
C PHE A 92 13.01 -11.25 -8.90
N PHE A 93 13.77 -10.41 -9.63
CA PHE A 93 13.55 -8.96 -9.67
C PHE A 93 13.59 -8.40 -11.10
N LEU A 94 12.97 -7.24 -11.27
CA LEU A 94 12.97 -6.43 -12.48
C LEU A 94 13.24 -4.98 -12.09
N ARG A 95 14.34 -4.41 -12.57
CA ARG A 95 14.63 -2.98 -12.38
C ARG A 95 13.88 -2.15 -13.42
N VAL A 96 13.17 -1.13 -12.98
CA VAL A 96 12.47 -0.18 -13.85
C VAL A 96 12.98 1.23 -13.53
N GLY A 97 13.69 1.84 -14.48
CA GLY A 97 14.35 3.12 -14.24
C GLY A 97 15.48 3.07 -13.21
N LEU A 98 15.77 4.21 -12.58
CA LEU A 98 16.96 4.34 -11.74
C LEU A 98 16.75 3.85 -10.30
N ASN A 99 15.54 3.98 -9.75
CA ASN A 99 15.28 3.83 -8.32
C ASN A 99 14.07 2.94 -8.00
N MET A 100 13.55 2.19 -8.97
CA MET A 100 12.39 1.33 -8.76
C MET A 100 12.70 -0.11 -9.18
N TYR A 101 12.22 -1.04 -8.36
CA TYR A 101 12.31 -2.48 -8.58
C TYR A 101 10.95 -3.10 -8.42
N TYR A 102 10.64 -4.09 -9.24
CA TYR A 102 9.57 -5.05 -8.98
C TYR A 102 10.21 -6.37 -8.57
N VAL A 103 9.78 -6.94 -7.46
CA VAL A 103 10.37 -8.14 -6.88
C VAL A 103 9.26 -9.14 -6.60
N LEU A 104 9.51 -10.42 -6.81
CA LEU A 104 8.59 -11.47 -6.37
C LEU A 104 8.97 -11.91 -4.95
N VAL A 105 8.14 -11.57 -3.97
CA VAL A 105 8.36 -11.89 -2.55
C VAL A 105 7.10 -12.51 -2.00
N CYS A 106 7.21 -13.64 -1.30
CA CYS A 106 6.07 -14.36 -0.71
C CYS A 106 4.96 -14.66 -1.74
N GLY A 107 5.33 -14.97 -2.99
CA GLY A 107 4.37 -15.24 -4.07
C GLY A 107 3.59 -14.00 -4.54
N ARG A 108 4.05 -12.78 -4.24
CA ARG A 108 3.44 -11.51 -4.66
C ARG A 108 4.41 -10.63 -5.41
N VAL A 109 3.87 -9.84 -6.33
CA VAL A 109 4.62 -8.74 -6.95
C VAL A 109 4.72 -7.61 -5.94
N VAL A 110 5.92 -7.14 -5.67
CA VAL A 110 6.19 -6.03 -4.76
C VAL A 110 6.93 -4.94 -5.52
N GLU A 111 6.37 -3.74 -5.54
CA GLU A 111 7.07 -2.55 -6.04
C GLU A 111 7.87 -1.94 -4.90
N VAL A 112 9.17 -1.77 -5.13
CA VAL A 112 10.12 -1.16 -4.19
C VAL A 112 10.69 0.09 -4.82
N VAL A 113 10.49 1.23 -4.18
CA VAL A 113 10.94 2.54 -4.65
C VAL A 113 11.92 3.14 -3.65
N PHE A 114 13.15 3.33 -4.11
CA PHE A 114 14.22 3.97 -3.36
C PHE A 114 14.08 5.50 -3.42
N LYS A 115 14.04 6.13 -2.25
CA LYS A 115 14.17 7.59 -2.05
C LYS A 115 15.35 7.82 -1.11
N ARG A 116 15.94 9.02 -1.12
CA ARG A 116 17.19 9.38 -0.40
C ARG A 116 17.50 8.57 0.87
N ASN A 117 16.61 8.58 1.87
CA ASN A 117 16.78 7.84 3.14
C ASN A 117 15.60 6.90 3.46
N ASN A 118 14.72 6.66 2.48
CA ASN A 118 13.46 5.94 2.70
C ASN A 118 13.19 4.99 1.54
N ILE A 119 12.71 3.80 1.86
CA ILE A 119 12.25 2.82 0.89
C ILE A 119 10.73 2.71 1.01
N ASN A 120 10.05 2.94 -0.11
CA ASN A 120 8.61 2.77 -0.19
C ASN A 120 8.31 1.44 -0.85
N ILE A 121 7.40 0.69 -0.25
CA ILE A 121 6.95 -0.60 -0.73
C ILE A 121 5.48 -0.49 -1.08
N LYS A 122 5.08 -1.09 -2.19
CA LYS A 122 3.68 -1.32 -2.55
C LYS A 122 3.48 -2.80 -2.80
N VAL A 123 2.57 -3.42 -2.04
CA VAL A 123 2.25 -4.83 -2.16
C VAL A 123 1.26 -5.01 -3.30
N GLY A 124 1.54 -5.95 -4.19
CA GLY A 124 0.70 -6.30 -5.33
C GLY A 124 0.01 -7.65 -5.18
N ALA A 125 -0.69 -8.01 -6.24
CA ALA A 125 -1.43 -9.25 -6.38
C ALA A 125 -0.49 -10.48 -6.37
N PRO A 126 -1.00 -11.64 -5.94
CA PRO A 126 -0.25 -12.89 -6.01
C PRO A 126 0.09 -13.25 -7.47
N ARG A 127 1.33 -13.70 -7.69
CA ARG A 127 1.86 -14.14 -8.98
C ARG A 127 2.94 -15.20 -8.76
N ASN A 128 3.08 -16.09 -9.74
CA ASN A 128 4.20 -17.05 -9.78
C ASN A 128 5.40 -16.51 -10.56
N THR A 129 5.22 -15.43 -11.32
CA THR A 129 6.25 -14.80 -12.15
C THR A 129 6.08 -13.29 -12.15
N LEU A 130 7.17 -12.56 -12.41
CA LEU A 130 7.09 -11.11 -12.60
C LEU A 130 6.38 -10.78 -13.92
N PRO A 131 5.47 -9.77 -13.93
CA PRO A 131 4.84 -9.33 -15.17
C PRO A 131 5.87 -8.70 -16.10
N LYS A 132 5.61 -8.74 -17.41
CA LYS A 132 6.40 -7.98 -18.38
C LYS A 132 6.07 -6.48 -18.27
N PRO A 133 7.06 -5.57 -18.42
CA PRO A 133 6.80 -4.15 -18.55
C PRO A 133 5.89 -3.83 -19.76
N PRO A 134 5.01 -2.82 -19.66
CA PRO A 134 4.74 -2.00 -18.48
C PRO A 134 3.92 -2.77 -17.43
N ILE A 135 4.29 -2.62 -16.16
CA ILE A 135 3.58 -3.26 -15.05
C ILE A 135 2.24 -2.53 -14.83
N PRO A 136 1.08 -3.21 -14.96
CA PRO A 136 -0.22 -2.55 -14.87
C PRO A 136 -0.51 -2.09 -13.43
N PRO A 137 -0.99 -0.84 -13.22
CA PRO A 137 -1.30 -0.32 -11.89
C PRO A 137 -2.36 -1.14 -11.12
N SER A 138 -3.25 -1.82 -11.85
CA SER A 138 -4.30 -2.68 -11.29
C SER A 138 -3.77 -3.83 -10.46
N LEU A 139 -2.52 -4.27 -10.68
CA LEU A 139 -1.88 -5.30 -9.85
C LEU A 139 -1.74 -4.91 -8.38
N PHE A 140 -1.83 -3.63 -8.06
CA PHE A 140 -1.63 -3.14 -6.70
C PHE A 140 -2.92 -2.64 -6.07
N ILE A 141 -4.05 -2.79 -6.76
CA ILE A 141 -5.36 -2.34 -6.31
C ILE A 141 -6.11 -3.55 -5.75
N PHE A 142 -6.66 -3.39 -4.55
CA PHE A 142 -7.41 -4.42 -3.85
C PHE A 142 -8.84 -3.94 -3.54
N ASP A 143 -9.74 -4.91 -3.50
CA ASP A 143 -11.06 -4.80 -2.86
C ASP A 143 -10.97 -5.19 -1.37
N ASP A 144 -12.11 -5.18 -0.68
CA ASP A 144 -12.23 -5.53 0.74
C ASP A 144 -11.90 -7.00 1.05
N HIS A 145 -12.17 -7.92 0.12
CA HIS A 145 -11.87 -9.35 0.31
C HIS A 145 -10.37 -9.65 0.17
N SER A 146 -9.71 -9.03 -0.81
CA SER A 146 -8.32 -9.35 -1.15
C SER A 146 -7.29 -8.57 -0.34
N ILE A 147 -7.66 -7.41 0.22
CA ILE A 147 -6.73 -6.56 0.97
C ILE A 147 -6.21 -7.23 2.25
N ALA A 148 -7.04 -8.03 2.94
CA ALA A 148 -6.64 -8.70 4.18
C ALA A 148 -5.43 -9.62 3.97
N TYR A 149 -5.38 -10.34 2.85
CA TYR A 149 -4.24 -11.17 2.48
C TYR A 149 -2.99 -10.32 2.20
N ALA A 150 -3.14 -9.18 1.52
CA ALA A 150 -2.01 -8.29 1.24
C ALA A 150 -1.43 -7.65 2.52
N ILE A 151 -2.30 -7.33 3.49
CA ILE A 151 -1.89 -6.84 4.81
C ILE A 151 -1.15 -7.95 5.58
N LYS A 152 -1.66 -9.18 5.57
CA LYS A 152 -1.04 -10.31 6.27
C LYS A 152 0.38 -10.58 5.80
N ASP A 153 0.63 -10.51 4.49
CA ASP A 153 1.93 -10.80 3.89
C ASP A 153 2.93 -9.64 4.04
N LEU A 154 2.47 -8.44 4.41
CA LEU A 154 3.29 -7.22 4.44
C LEU A 154 4.50 -7.34 5.39
N ASP A 155 4.31 -7.97 6.55
CA ASP A 155 5.37 -8.08 7.56
C ASP A 155 6.48 -9.01 7.13
N GLU A 156 6.13 -10.14 6.51
CA GLU A 156 7.10 -11.07 5.95
C GLU A 156 7.81 -10.45 4.75
N ILE A 157 7.10 -9.70 3.89
CA ILE A 157 7.72 -8.96 2.77
C ILE A 157 8.76 -7.96 3.29
N ILE A 158 8.43 -7.17 4.31
CA ILE A 158 9.37 -6.21 4.92
C ILE A 158 10.60 -6.94 5.46
N LYS A 159 10.40 -8.06 6.15
CA LYS A 159 11.49 -8.86 6.71
C LYS A 159 12.40 -9.45 5.63
N VAL A 160 11.85 -10.06 4.58
CA VAL A 160 12.62 -10.66 3.47
C VAL A 160 13.42 -9.60 2.73
N LEU A 161 12.89 -8.38 2.59
CA LEU A 161 13.62 -7.26 2.00
C LEU A 161 14.72 -6.69 2.91
N GLY A 162 14.82 -7.15 4.16
CA GLY A 162 15.78 -6.65 5.16
C GLY A 162 15.42 -5.28 5.71
N LEU A 163 14.12 -4.96 5.76
CA LEU A 163 13.60 -3.66 6.18
C LEU A 163 13.05 -3.65 7.62
N ALA A 164 13.04 -4.81 8.29
CA ALA A 164 12.63 -4.97 9.69
C ALA A 164 13.74 -4.59 10.67
#